data_AF-A0A969KPX1-F1
#
_entry.id   AF-A0A969KPX1-F1
#
_cell.length_a   1.000
_cell.length_b   1.000
_cell.length_c   1.000
_cell.angle_alpha   90.00
_cell.angle_beta   90.00
_cell.angle_gamma   90.00
#
_symmetry.space_group_name_H-M   'P 1'
#
loop_
_entity.id
_entity.type
_entity.pdbx_description
1 polymer ?
#
loop_
_entity_poly.entity_id
_entity_poly.type
_entity_poly.pdbx_seq_one_letter_code
_entity_poly.pdbx_strand_id
1 'polypeptide(L)'
;MFRPVDARVKFPELETQILAFWKDRDIFRRSVEERPADRQFTFYEGPPTANGRPGIHHVLSRVYKDLIPRYKTMRGYRVPRRGGWDTH
;
A
#
# COMPACT_ATOMS: atom_id res chain seq x y z
N MET A 1 20.95 22.36 0.02
CA MET A 1 21.88 21.61 -0.85
C MET A 1 21.34 20.18 -0.98
N PHE A 2 21.22 19.64 -2.19
CA PHE A 2 20.74 18.26 -2.39
C PHE A 2 21.85 17.25 -2.10
N ARG A 3 21.47 16.03 -1.71
CA ARG A 3 22.41 14.91 -1.58
C ARG A 3 22.80 14.42 -2.98
N PRO A 4 24.08 14.11 -3.23
CA PRO A 4 24.49 13.50 -4.49
C PRO A 4 23.82 12.13 -4.66
N VAL A 5 23.41 11.82 -5.90
CA VAL A 5 22.74 10.58 -6.26
C VAL A 5 23.73 9.66 -6.94
N ASP A 6 23.87 8.43 -6.45
CA ASP A 6 24.67 7.39 -7.10
C ASP A 6 23.93 6.87 -8.35
N ALA A 7 24.64 6.72 -9.46
CA ALA A 7 24.09 6.13 -10.68
C ALA A 7 23.77 4.63 -10.53
N ARG A 8 24.41 3.94 -9.56
CA ARG A 8 24.18 2.53 -9.25
C ARG A 8 23.23 2.40 -8.06
N VAL A 9 21.94 2.35 -8.35
CA VAL A 9 20.91 2.24 -7.32
C VAL A 9 20.70 0.78 -6.93
N LYS A 10 20.75 0.50 -5.61
CA LYS A 10 20.35 -0.78 -5.04
C LYS A 10 18.91 -0.71 -4.57
N PHE A 11 17.96 -1.03 -5.46
CA PHE A 11 16.52 -0.90 -5.16
C PHE A 11 16.04 -1.68 -3.93
N PRO A 12 16.46 -2.94 -3.67
CA PRO A 12 15.98 -3.65 -2.48
C PRO A 12 16.35 -2.97 -1.15
N GLU A 13 17.55 -2.38 -1.07
CA GLU A 13 18.01 -1.63 0.10
C GLU A 13 17.20 -0.33 0.24
N LEU A 14 16.96 0.38 -0.88
CA LEU A 14 16.15 1.59 -0.92
C LEU A 14 14.70 1.32 -0.51
N GLU A 15 14.08 0.26 -1.02
CA GLU A 15 12.71 -0.15 -0.65
C GLU A 15 12.61 -0.44 0.84
N THR A 16 13.59 -1.12 1.42
CA THR A 16 13.64 -1.39 2.87
C THR A 16 13.72 -0.08 3.68
N GLN A 17 14.52 0.89 3.23
CA GLN A 17 14.60 2.22 3.86
C GLN A 17 13.28 2.99 3.76
N ILE A 18 12.60 2.94 2.61
CA ILE A 18 11.29 3.58 2.41
C ILE A 18 10.21 2.91 3.26
N LEU A 19 10.22 1.59 3.38
CA LEU A 19 9.30 0.85 4.26
C LEU A 19 9.49 1.24 5.73
N ALA A 20 10.73 1.36 6.20
CA ALA A 20 11.03 1.83 7.55
C ALA A 20 10.53 3.27 7.75
N PHE A 21 10.83 4.17 6.80
CA PHE A 21 10.33 5.55 6.82
C PHE A 21 8.80 5.64 6.88
N TRP A 22 8.08 4.82 6.11
CA TRP A 22 6.61 4.79 6.15
C TRP A 22 6.07 4.29 7.48
N LYS A 23 6.73 3.31 8.10
CA LYS A 23 6.36 2.75 9.40
C LYS A 23 6.61 3.76 10.52
N ASP A 24 7.81 4.33 10.60
CA ASP A 24 8.22 5.24 11.68
C ASP A 24 7.39 6.52 11.70
N ARG A 25 6.91 6.97 10.52
CA ARG A 25 6.07 8.16 10.37
C ARG A 25 4.59 7.84 10.22
N ASP A 26 4.25 6.56 10.28
CA ASP A 26 2.87 6.08 10.23
C ASP A 26 2.09 6.65 9.03
N ILE A 27 2.77 6.67 7.88
CA ILE A 27 2.31 7.32 6.65
C ILE A 27 1.00 6.70 6.15
N PHE A 28 0.83 5.40 6.32
CA PHE A 28 -0.39 4.72 5.88
C PHE A 28 -1.62 5.21 6.65
N ARG A 29 -1.60 5.18 7.99
CA ARG A 29 -2.72 5.64 8.83
C ARG A 29 -3.05 7.10 8.53
N ARG A 30 -2.02 7.95 8.50
CA ARG A 30 -2.14 9.37 8.15
C ARG A 30 -2.77 9.59 6.78
N SER A 31 -2.38 8.82 5.76
CA SER A 31 -2.95 8.93 4.40
C SER A 31 -4.46 8.67 4.35
N VAL A 32 -5.00 7.95 5.34
CA VAL A 32 -6.44 7.66 5.49
C VAL A 32 -7.12 8.67 6.42
N GLU A 33 -6.52 8.98 7.57
CA GLU A 33 -7.13 9.81 8.61
C GLU A 33 -7.10 11.30 8.29
N GLU A 34 -6.09 11.78 7.55
CA GLU A 34 -5.99 13.17 7.07
C GLU A 34 -6.96 13.45 5.89
N ARG A 35 -7.92 12.57 5.62
CA ARG A 35 -8.92 12.72 4.55
C ARG A 35 -10.32 12.83 5.15
N PRO A 36 -11.20 13.69 4.59
CA PRO A 36 -12.55 13.87 5.09
C PRO A 36 -13.35 12.57 5.16
N ALA A 37 -14.05 12.35 6.28
CA ALA A 37 -14.79 11.11 6.53
C ALA A 37 -16.03 10.92 5.65
N ASP A 38 -16.55 12.00 5.09
CA ASP A 38 -17.70 12.09 4.18
C ASP A 38 -17.32 11.76 2.72
N ARG A 39 -16.03 11.81 2.36
CA ARG A 39 -15.53 11.53 1.01
C ARG A 39 -14.88 10.16 0.90
N GLN A 40 -15.66 9.11 1.15
CA GLN A 40 -15.14 7.74 1.15
C GLN A 40 -15.04 7.12 -0.24
N PHE A 41 -14.04 6.25 -0.40
CA PHE A 41 -13.97 5.30 -1.50
C PHE A 41 -13.65 3.93 -0.92
N THR A 42 -14.54 2.96 -1.16
CA THR A 42 -14.45 1.59 -0.65
C THR A 42 -14.13 0.64 -1.79
N PHE A 43 -13.28 -0.34 -1.53
CA PHE A 43 -13.05 -1.47 -2.42
C PHE A 43 -12.99 -2.76 -1.59
N TYR A 44 -13.18 -3.89 -2.25
CA TYR A 44 -13.16 -5.20 -1.60
C TYR A 44 -11.93 -5.99 -2.03
N GLU A 45 -11.29 -6.61 -1.06
CA GLU A 45 -10.22 -7.58 -1.27
C GLU A 45 -10.82 -8.97 -1.10
N GLY A 46 -10.73 -9.81 -2.14
CA GLY A 46 -11.13 -11.21 -2.03
C GLY A 46 -10.15 -11.93 -1.11
N PRO A 47 -10.61 -12.54 0.01
CA PRO A 47 -9.73 -13.09 1.02
C PRO A 47 -8.94 -14.28 0.45
N PRO A 48 -7.60 -14.28 0.49
CA PRO A 48 -6.83 -15.48 0.18
C PRO A 48 -7.02 -16.56 1.25
N THR A 49 -6.97 -17.83 0.85
CA THR A 49 -6.86 -18.95 1.80
C THR A 49 -5.44 -19.01 2.36
N ALA A 50 -5.31 -19.15 3.67
CA ALA A 50 -4.00 -19.14 4.36
C ALA A 50 -3.27 -20.50 4.36
N ASN A 51 -3.41 -21.29 3.30
CA ASN A 51 -2.91 -22.68 3.22
C ASN A 51 -1.70 -22.86 2.29
N GLY A 52 -1.19 -21.79 1.68
CA GLY A 52 -0.11 -21.87 0.71
C GLY A 52 0.67 -20.57 0.56
N ARG A 53 1.83 -20.64 -0.11
CA ARG A 53 2.64 -19.45 -0.42
C ARG A 53 2.00 -18.62 -1.54
N PRO A 54 2.07 -17.28 -1.49
CA PRO A 54 1.58 -16.45 -2.58
C PRO A 54 2.34 -16.70 -3.90
N GLY A 55 1.62 -17.09 -4.95
CA GLY A 55 2.12 -17.03 -6.34
C GLY A 55 2.02 -15.65 -7.00
N ILE A 56 2.60 -15.50 -8.20
CA ILE A 56 2.66 -14.23 -8.95
C ILE A 56 1.28 -13.60 -9.22
N HIS A 57 0.24 -14.42 -9.38
CA HIS A 57 -1.13 -13.94 -9.57
C HIS A 57 -1.65 -13.15 -8.35
N HIS A 58 -1.19 -13.47 -7.13
CA HIS A 58 -1.50 -12.67 -5.94
C HIS A 58 -0.82 -11.30 -6.00
N VAL A 59 0.42 -11.23 -6.51
CA VAL A 59 1.14 -9.97 -6.68
C VAL A 59 0.40 -9.07 -7.65
N LEU A 60 0.06 -9.59 -8.84
CA LEU A 60 -0.65 -8.81 -9.86
C LEU A 60 -2.00 -8.29 -9.35
N SER A 61 -2.79 -9.14 -8.69
CA SER A 61 -4.07 -8.73 -8.10
C SER A 61 -3.88 -7.62 -7.06
N ARG A 62 -2.87 -7.74 -6.19
CA ARG A 62 -2.56 -6.74 -5.15
C ARG A 62 -2.02 -5.43 -5.72
N VAL A 63 -1.25 -5.47 -6.82
CA VAL A 63 -0.78 -4.24 -7.50
C VAL A 63 -1.95 -3.39 -7.96
N TYR A 64 -2.95 -3.97 -8.64
CA TYR A 64 -4.15 -3.22 -9.05
C TYR A 64 -4.94 -2.69 -7.85
N LYS A 65 -5.10 -3.54 -6.83
CA LYS A 65 -5.81 -3.22 -5.59
C LYS A 65 -5.06 -2.26 -4.67
N ASP A 66 -3.80 -1.92 -4.94
CA ASP A 66 -3.03 -0.89 -4.22
C ASP A 66 -2.94 0.41 -5.04
N LEU A 67 -2.70 0.30 -6.36
CA LEU A 67 -2.56 1.45 -7.26
C LEU A 67 -3.83 2.31 -7.29
N ILE A 68 -5.00 1.70 -7.43
CA ILE A 68 -6.28 2.43 -7.53
C ILE A 68 -6.58 3.17 -6.20
N PRO A 69 -6.49 2.52 -5.01
CA PRO A 69 -6.60 3.22 -3.74
C PRO A 69 -5.61 4.37 -3.53
N ARG A 70 -4.35 4.23 -3.95
CA ARG A 70 -3.36 5.33 -3.87
C ARG A 70 -3.78 6.51 -4.71
N TYR A 71 -4.16 6.26 -5.97
CA TYR A 71 -4.70 7.29 -6.86
C TYR A 71 -5.91 8.00 -6.24
N LYS A 72 -6.88 7.26 -5.69
CA LYS A 72 -8.06 7.84 -5.03
C LYS A 72 -7.68 8.70 -3.81
N THR A 73 -6.72 8.27 -2.99
CA THR A 73 -6.22 9.08 -1.88
C THR A 73 -5.56 10.38 -2.34
N MET A 74 -4.79 10.34 -3.44
CA MET A 74 -4.22 11.54 -4.06
C MET A 74 -5.29 12.49 -4.63
N ARG A 75 -6.45 11.95 -5.02
CA ARG A 75 -7.63 12.72 -5.45
C ARG A 75 -8.52 13.20 -4.29
N GLY A 76 -8.06 13.07 -3.05
CA GLY A 76 -8.74 13.59 -1.85
C GLY A 76 -9.77 12.65 -1.22
N TYR A 77 -9.88 11.40 -1.68
CA TYR A 77 -10.78 10.42 -1.05
C TYR A 77 -10.16 9.79 0.19
N ARG A 78 -10.98 9.54 1.19
CA ARG A 78 -10.65 8.65 2.31
C ARG A 78 -10.85 7.20 1.88
N VAL A 79 -9.76 6.43 1.88
CA VAL A 79 -9.76 5.05 1.38
C VAL A 79 -9.34 4.10 2.50
N PRO A 80 -10.25 3.63 3.36
CA PRO A 80 -9.92 2.58 4.32
C PRO A 80 -9.62 1.28 3.58
N ARG A 81 -8.58 0.55 4.00
CA ARG A 81 -8.21 -0.73 3.38
C ARG A 81 -8.18 -1.82 4.43
N ARG A 82 -8.84 -2.94 4.13
CA ARG A 82 -8.91 -4.13 5.00
C ARG A 82 -8.69 -5.36 4.15
N GLY A 83 -7.85 -6.28 4.63
CA GLY A 83 -7.70 -7.62 4.08
C GLY A 83 -8.37 -8.65 4.98
N GLY A 84 -8.63 -9.83 4.44
CA GLY A 84 -9.19 -10.95 5.19
C GLY A 84 -8.48 -12.26 4.84
N TRP A 85 -8.89 -13.35 5.49
CA TRP A 85 -8.45 -14.70 5.20
C TRP A 85 -9.67 -15.59 5.07
N ASP A 86 -9.66 -16.49 4.09
CA ASP A 86 -10.65 -17.55 4.00
C ASP A 86 -10.08 -18.80 4.68
N THR A 87 -10.82 -19.35 5.64
CA THR A 87 -10.32 -20.34 6.60
C THR A 87 -11.30 -21.47 6.88
N HIS A 88 -12.32 -21.66 6.04
CA HIS A 88 -13.24 -22.79 6.14
C HIS A 88 -12.54 -24.13 5.85
#